data_AF-A0A2V8RBG4-F1
#
_entry.id   AF-A0A2V8RBG4-F1
#
_cell.length_a   1.000
_cell.length_b   1.000
_cell.length_c   1.000
_cell.angle_alpha   90.00
_cell.angle_beta   90.00
_cell.angle_gamma   90.00
#
_symmetry.space_group_name_H-M   'P 1'
#
loop_
_entity.id
_entity.type
_entity.pdbx_description
1 polymer ?
#
loop_
_entity_poly.entity_id
_entity_poly.type
_entity_poly.pdbx_seq_one_letter_code
_entity_poly.pdbx_strand_id
1 'polypeptide(L)'
;MQKLFLLFAVIVYSLLAACGNNPPASTSTQNSNSAANAAQAGGANSSNVGVVSSHGGNMAAPGGAASGAPASGSAAKPPVETPELDAKIQKAEAKAKAPGAGEADKKAAAAAYFERADFFRDKGMPVLYKFALADYRRGLRYDPTNKDARDKMDEIVQIYQSMGRPVPELGNEQ
;
A
#
# COMPACT_ATOMS: atom_id res chain seq x y z
N MET A 1 43.26 -24.71 -6.42
CA MET A 1 42.82 -25.32 -5.15
C MET A 1 41.30 -25.46 -5.22
N GLN A 2 40.88 -26.60 -5.75
CA GLN A 2 39.51 -27.00 -6.06
C GLN A 2 39.30 -28.28 -5.24
N LYS A 3 38.11 -28.44 -4.63
CA LYS A 3 37.62 -29.57 -3.80
C LYS A 3 37.36 -29.17 -2.34
N LEU A 4 36.12 -28.78 -2.03
CA LEU A 4 35.41 -29.30 -0.84
C LEU A 4 33.89 -29.05 -0.97
N PHE A 5 33.28 -29.66 -1.99
CA PHE A 5 31.87 -30.04 -1.98
C PHE A 5 31.83 -31.48 -1.49
N LEU A 6 31.15 -31.78 -0.38
CA LEU A 6 30.46 -33.06 -0.09
C LEU A 6 30.28 -33.24 1.42
N LEU A 7 29.01 -33.23 1.85
CA LEU A 7 28.41 -34.08 2.91
C LEU A 7 27.36 -33.25 3.67
N PHE A 8 26.11 -33.35 3.24
CA PHE A 8 24.95 -33.62 4.10
C PHE A 8 23.74 -33.81 3.17
N ALA A 9 23.76 -34.93 2.46
CA ALA A 9 22.57 -35.54 1.87
C ALA A 9 22.11 -36.66 2.82
N VAL A 10 20.82 -36.99 2.73
CA VAL A 10 20.12 -38.12 3.37
C VAL A 10 19.46 -37.81 4.72
N ILE A 11 18.25 -37.26 4.66
CA ILE A 11 17.10 -37.84 5.39
C ILE A 11 15.93 -37.88 4.41
N VAL A 12 15.73 -39.07 3.82
CA VAL A 12 14.58 -39.48 3.01
C VAL A 12 13.77 -40.46 3.88
N TYR A 13 12.44 -40.49 3.68
CA TYR A 13 11.42 -41.38 4.26
C TYR A 13 10.87 -40.94 5.62
N SER A 14 9.55 -40.71 5.80
CA SER A 14 8.47 -41.57 5.32
C SER A 14 7.16 -40.83 5.03
N LEU A 15 6.44 -41.42 4.07
CA LEU A 15 5.06 -41.20 3.65
C LEU A 15 4.06 -41.09 4.82
N LEU A 16 2.94 -40.38 4.62
CA LEU A 16 1.59 -40.98 4.67
C LEU A 16 0.50 -40.03 4.12
N ALA A 17 -0.25 -40.58 3.16
CA ALA A 17 -1.59 -40.29 2.67
C ALA A 17 -2.45 -39.16 3.29
N ALA A 18 -2.93 -38.25 2.41
CA ALA A 18 -4.31 -37.74 2.45
C ALA A 18 -4.71 -37.24 1.05
N CYS A 19 -5.12 -38.18 0.18
CA CYS A 19 -5.97 -37.87 -0.95
C CYS A 19 -7.42 -37.79 -0.44
N GLY A 20 -8.13 -36.71 -0.81
CA GLY A 20 -9.60 -36.66 -0.77
C GLY A 20 -10.17 -35.61 0.18
N ASN A 21 -10.56 -34.45 -0.36
CA ASN A 21 -11.99 -34.17 -0.56
C ASN A 21 -12.23 -32.85 -1.31
N ASN A 22 -13.25 -32.90 -2.17
CA ASN A 22 -13.70 -31.90 -3.13
C ASN A 22 -13.95 -30.50 -2.55
N PRO A 23 -13.79 -29.44 -3.37
CA PRO A 23 -14.33 -28.12 -3.07
C PRO A 23 -15.87 -28.13 -3.12
N PRO A 24 -16.58 -27.51 -2.18
CA PRO A 24 -17.99 -27.19 -2.38
C PRO A 24 -18.14 -26.20 -3.53
N ALA A 25 -19.13 -26.47 -4.37
CA ALA A 25 -19.51 -25.70 -5.54
C ALA A 25 -19.76 -24.22 -5.21
N SER A 26 -19.34 -23.37 -6.15
CA SER A 26 -19.76 -21.97 -6.24
C SER A 26 -21.28 -21.89 -6.34
N THR A 27 -21.92 -21.38 -5.29
CA THR A 27 -23.25 -20.78 -5.42
C THR A 27 -23.06 -19.28 -5.63
N SER A 28 -23.09 -18.89 -6.91
CA SER A 28 -23.28 -17.53 -7.36
C SER A 28 -24.62 -17.00 -6.85
N THR A 29 -24.61 -16.13 -5.85
CA THR A 29 -25.70 -15.19 -5.63
C THR A 29 -25.54 -14.03 -6.60
N GLN A 30 -26.22 -14.16 -7.75
CA GLN A 30 -26.60 -13.04 -8.60
C GLN A 30 -27.42 -12.05 -7.74
N ASN A 31 -26.86 -10.87 -7.46
CA ASN A 31 -27.67 -9.72 -7.10
C ASN A 31 -27.97 -8.93 -8.38
N SER A 32 -29.20 -9.10 -8.86
CA SER A 32 -29.77 -8.36 -9.97
C SER A 32 -30.28 -7.01 -9.47
N ASN A 33 -29.49 -5.95 -9.66
CA ASN A 33 -30.02 -4.58 -9.69
C ASN A 33 -29.57 -3.90 -10.98
N SER A 34 -30.41 -4.02 -12.00
CA SER A 34 -30.34 -3.25 -13.25
C SER A 34 -31.73 -2.72 -13.58
N ALA A 35 -31.96 -1.46 -13.21
CA ALA A 35 -32.85 -0.46 -13.81
C ALA A 35 -32.62 0.83 -12.98
N ALA A 36 -32.35 2.00 -13.52
CA ALA A 36 -33.09 2.62 -14.61
C ALA A 36 -32.20 3.40 -15.58
N ASN A 37 -32.56 3.22 -16.84
CA ASN A 37 -32.27 4.06 -17.98
C ASN A 37 -32.93 5.44 -17.75
N ALA A 38 -32.17 6.52 -17.87
CA ALA A 38 -32.72 7.82 -18.23
C ALA A 38 -31.77 8.45 -19.24
N ALA A 39 -32.14 8.30 -20.51
CA ALA A 39 -31.60 9.05 -21.61
C ALA A 39 -31.80 10.54 -21.35
N GLN A 40 -30.74 11.34 -21.48
CA GLN A 40 -30.90 12.73 -21.89
C GLN A 40 -29.94 13.03 -23.02
N ALA A 41 -30.55 13.16 -24.19
CA ALA A 41 -29.97 13.59 -25.43
C ALA A 41 -29.64 15.08 -25.39
N GLY A 42 -28.63 15.45 -26.18
CA GLY A 42 -28.66 16.68 -26.98
C GLY A 42 -28.07 17.92 -26.33
N GLY A 43 -27.09 18.53 -27.00
CA GLY A 43 -26.74 19.92 -26.75
C GLY A 43 -25.32 20.27 -27.16
N ALA A 44 -25.05 20.33 -28.46
CA ALA A 44 -23.88 21.01 -28.97
C ALA A 44 -24.06 22.54 -28.88
N ASN A 45 -22.93 23.21 -28.64
CA ASN A 45 -22.50 24.45 -29.28
C ASN A 45 -22.77 25.81 -28.62
N SER A 46 -21.71 26.63 -28.73
CA SER A 46 -21.69 28.08 -28.88
C SER A 46 -21.61 28.97 -27.62
N SER A 47 -20.38 29.40 -27.36
CA SER A 47 -19.95 30.80 -27.26
C SER A 47 -21.01 31.88 -26.96
N ASN A 48 -20.79 32.65 -25.89
CA ASN A 48 -20.38 34.08 -25.93
C ASN A 48 -21.01 34.93 -24.80
N VAL A 49 -20.23 35.90 -24.30
CA VAL A 49 -20.58 37.10 -23.49
C VAL A 49 -21.16 36.83 -22.08
N GLY A 50 -20.62 37.29 -20.96
CA GLY A 50 -19.69 38.38 -20.67
C GLY A 50 -20.31 39.26 -19.57
N VAL A 51 -19.82 39.16 -18.32
CA VAL A 51 -19.92 40.22 -17.28
C VAL A 51 -18.80 39.95 -16.27
N VAL A 52 -17.65 40.60 -16.41
CA VAL A 52 -17.18 41.72 -15.57
C VAL A 52 -17.49 41.53 -14.09
N SER A 53 -16.46 41.17 -13.33
CA SER A 53 -16.23 41.82 -12.04
C SER A 53 -14.73 42.03 -11.82
N SER A 54 -14.43 43.30 -11.69
CA SER A 54 -13.15 43.99 -11.71
C SER A 54 -12.52 44.06 -10.33
N HIS A 55 -11.28 43.58 -10.17
CA HIS A 55 -10.31 44.19 -9.27
C HIS A 55 -8.93 44.14 -9.95
N GLY A 56 -8.59 45.23 -10.66
CA GLY A 56 -7.21 45.55 -11.01
C GLY A 56 -6.42 45.94 -9.76
N GLY A 57 -5.10 45.94 -9.75
CA GLY A 57 -4.10 45.69 -10.78
C GLY A 57 -2.76 46.10 -10.19
N ASN A 58 -1.66 45.47 -10.63
CA ASN A 58 -0.48 46.18 -11.12
C ASN A 58 0.67 45.22 -11.42
N MET A 59 0.99 45.21 -12.72
CA MET A 59 2.31 45.29 -13.34
C MET A 59 3.33 44.13 -13.23
N ALA A 60 3.58 43.62 -14.45
CA ALA A 60 4.87 43.36 -15.09
C ALA A 60 5.45 41.93 -15.03
N ALA A 61 5.45 41.33 -16.23
CA ALA A 61 6.14 40.12 -16.72
C ALA A 61 7.68 40.32 -16.80
N PRO A 62 8.53 39.39 -17.31
CA PRO A 62 8.24 38.09 -17.95
C PRO A 62 9.20 36.91 -17.60
N GLY A 63 8.82 35.70 -18.02
CA GLY A 63 9.77 34.66 -18.46
C GLY A 63 10.27 33.66 -17.41
N GLY A 64 10.03 32.37 -17.67
CA GLY A 64 10.71 31.29 -16.95
C GLY A 64 9.96 29.97 -16.96
N ALA A 65 10.12 29.20 -18.04
CA ALA A 65 9.88 27.77 -17.98
C ALA A 65 10.92 27.13 -17.06
N ALA A 66 10.49 26.44 -16.00
CA ALA A 66 11.25 25.39 -15.34
C ALA A 66 10.35 24.61 -14.36
N SER A 67 10.02 23.38 -14.76
CA SER A 67 10.18 22.19 -13.93
C SER A 67 10.08 22.39 -12.41
N GLY A 68 8.87 22.29 -11.89
CA GLY A 68 8.62 22.13 -10.46
C GLY A 68 9.17 20.79 -9.98
N ALA A 69 10.30 20.85 -9.29
CA ALA A 69 10.95 19.79 -8.54
C ALA A 69 9.95 19.02 -7.63
N PRO A 70 10.23 17.75 -7.29
CA PRO A 70 9.34 16.93 -6.50
C PRO A 70 9.15 17.56 -5.12
N ALA A 71 7.91 17.62 -4.66
CA ALA A 71 7.57 17.95 -3.29
C ALA A 71 8.37 17.03 -2.36
N SER A 72 9.39 17.60 -1.72
CA SER A 72 10.11 17.00 -0.60
C SER A 72 9.12 16.88 0.55
N GLY A 73 8.34 15.80 0.56
CA GLY A 73 7.41 15.48 1.62
C GLY A 73 8.19 15.13 2.88
N SER A 74 8.29 16.08 3.80
CA SER A 74 8.64 15.78 5.18
C SER A 74 7.62 14.77 5.70
N ALA A 75 8.06 13.51 5.83
CA ALA A 75 7.32 12.49 6.54
C ALA A 75 7.02 13.05 7.95
N ALA A 76 5.74 13.19 8.31
CA ALA A 76 5.42 13.58 9.67
C ALA A 76 5.85 12.39 10.55
N LYS A 77 6.79 12.64 11.47
CA LYS A 77 7.25 11.60 12.39
C LYS A 77 6.03 11.06 13.14
N PRO A 78 5.88 9.72 13.26
CA PRO A 78 4.82 9.16 14.06
C PRO A 78 4.94 9.69 15.49
N PRO A 79 3.80 9.93 16.19
CA PRO A 79 3.81 10.44 17.55
C PRO A 79 4.45 9.46 18.55
N VAL A 80 4.71 8.22 18.11
CA VAL A 80 5.52 7.22 18.83
C VAL A 80 6.73 6.90 17.96
N GLU A 81 7.92 7.19 18.46
CA GLU A 81 9.18 6.90 17.76
C GLU A 81 9.49 5.40 17.82
N THR A 82 9.92 4.84 16.69
CA THR A 82 10.25 3.41 16.52
C THR A 82 11.66 3.23 15.95
N PRO A 83 12.71 3.82 16.57
CA PRO A 83 14.03 3.94 15.94
C PRO A 83 14.66 2.59 15.57
N GLU A 84 14.43 1.55 16.38
CA GLU A 84 14.94 0.21 16.10
C GLU A 84 14.25 -0.42 14.88
N LEU A 85 12.94 -0.27 14.77
CA LEU A 85 12.15 -0.77 13.63
C LEU A 85 12.45 0.03 12.36
N ASP A 86 12.68 1.33 12.50
CA ASP A 86 13.06 2.22 11.39
C ASP A 86 14.43 1.81 10.83
N ALA A 87 15.41 1.57 11.71
CA ALA A 87 16.73 1.09 11.31
C ALA A 87 16.65 -0.31 10.67
N LYS A 88 15.78 -1.19 11.19
CA LYS A 88 15.54 -2.52 10.62
C LYS A 88 14.96 -2.44 9.21
N ILE A 89 13.95 -1.59 9.02
CA ILE A 89 13.35 -1.32 7.70
C ILE A 89 14.40 -0.76 6.75
N GLN A 90 15.13 0.28 7.14
CA GLN A 90 16.15 0.89 6.28
C GLN A 90 17.19 -0.14 5.81
N LYS A 91 17.67 -0.98 6.73
CA LYS A 91 18.65 -2.03 6.43
C LYS A 91 18.07 -3.11 5.50
N ALA A 92 16.85 -3.58 5.76
CA ALA A 92 16.21 -4.62 4.97
C ALA A 92 15.82 -4.11 3.58
N GLU A 93 15.29 -2.90 3.50
CA GLU A 93 14.89 -2.26 2.24
C GLU A 93 16.10 -1.96 1.35
N ALA A 94 17.23 -1.51 1.93
CA ALA A 94 18.47 -1.33 1.19
C ALA A 94 18.96 -2.62 0.54
N LYS A 95 18.85 -3.76 1.24
CA LYS A 95 19.18 -5.08 0.68
C LYS A 95 18.21 -5.48 -0.43
N ALA A 96 16.91 -5.30 -0.20
CA ALA A 96 15.88 -5.64 -1.18
C ALA A 96 15.93 -4.79 -2.46
N LYS A 97 16.49 -3.58 -2.38
CA LYS A 97 16.69 -2.67 -3.52
C LYS A 97 18.07 -2.83 -4.20
N ALA A 98 18.97 -3.62 -3.63
CA ALA A 98 20.30 -3.82 -4.19
C ALA A 98 20.24 -4.60 -5.52
N PRO A 99 21.16 -4.34 -6.47
CA PRO A 99 21.28 -5.16 -7.67
C PRO A 99 21.52 -6.63 -7.29
N GLY A 100 20.72 -7.54 -7.85
CA GLY A 100 20.81 -8.98 -7.54
C GLY A 100 20.06 -9.42 -6.28
N ALA A 101 19.26 -8.55 -5.65
CA ALA A 101 18.42 -8.91 -4.52
C ALA A 101 17.47 -10.08 -4.85
N GLY A 102 17.49 -11.10 -3.99
CA GLY A 102 16.66 -12.29 -4.14
C GLY A 102 15.27 -12.13 -3.54
N GLU A 103 14.44 -13.16 -3.68
CA GLU A 103 13.12 -13.22 -3.03
C GLU A 103 13.25 -13.15 -1.50
N ALA A 104 14.31 -13.76 -0.93
CA ALA A 104 14.59 -13.71 0.50
C ALA A 104 14.82 -12.28 1.02
N ASP A 105 15.53 -11.43 0.27
CA ASP A 105 15.78 -10.04 0.66
C ASP A 105 14.47 -9.22 0.62
N LYS A 106 13.64 -9.44 -0.40
CA LYS A 106 12.31 -8.82 -0.50
C LYS A 106 11.42 -9.26 0.67
N LYS A 107 11.38 -10.56 0.99
CA LYS A 107 10.63 -11.07 2.15
C LYS A 107 11.15 -10.49 3.47
N ALA A 108 12.45 -10.30 3.61
CA ALA A 108 13.02 -9.64 4.79
C ALA A 108 12.58 -8.16 4.90
N ALA A 109 12.53 -7.42 3.78
CA ALA A 109 11.98 -6.07 3.75
C ALA A 109 10.49 -6.05 4.09
N ALA A 110 9.70 -6.96 3.51
CA ALA A 110 8.28 -7.11 3.82
C ALA A 110 8.05 -7.35 5.33
N ALA A 111 8.78 -8.30 5.92
CA ALA A 111 8.69 -8.64 7.33
C ALA A 111 9.01 -7.44 8.24
N ALA A 112 10.05 -6.66 7.91
CA ALA A 112 10.39 -5.45 8.67
C ALA A 112 9.27 -4.40 8.65
N TYR A 113 8.61 -4.22 7.50
CA TYR A 113 7.44 -3.35 7.41
C TYR A 113 6.25 -3.89 8.23
N PHE A 114 5.94 -5.19 8.10
CA PHE A 114 4.82 -5.79 8.83
C PHE A 114 5.00 -5.75 10.34
N GLU A 115 6.22 -5.91 10.84
CA GLU A 115 6.53 -5.80 12.27
C GLU A 115 6.27 -4.39 12.81
N ARG A 116 6.65 -3.34 12.06
CA ARG A 116 6.32 -1.97 12.46
C ARG A 116 4.84 -1.66 12.31
N ALA A 117 4.19 -2.22 11.29
CA ALA A 117 2.75 -2.10 11.11
C ALA A 117 1.98 -2.74 12.28
N ASP A 118 2.37 -3.96 12.68
CA ASP A 118 1.82 -4.68 13.83
C ASP A 118 2.03 -3.86 15.10
N PHE A 119 3.22 -3.29 15.32
CA PHE A 119 3.47 -2.40 16.46
C PHE A 119 2.48 -1.24 16.53
N PHE A 120 2.25 -0.53 15.43
CA PHE A 120 1.30 0.60 15.41
C PHE A 120 -0.15 0.16 15.55
N ARG A 121 -0.54 -0.96 14.94
CA ARG A 121 -1.89 -1.54 15.08
C ARG A 121 -2.17 -1.94 16.52
N ASP A 122 -1.23 -2.63 17.16
CA ASP A 122 -1.40 -3.22 18.50
C ASP A 122 -1.45 -2.17 19.61
N LYS A 123 -1.03 -0.92 19.34
CA LYS A 123 -1.28 0.20 20.25
C LYS A 123 -2.77 0.56 20.36
N GLY A 124 -3.60 0.16 19.40
CA GLY A 124 -5.05 0.41 19.43
C GLY A 124 -5.45 1.89 19.34
N MET A 125 -4.53 2.78 18.97
CA MET A 125 -4.79 4.21 18.88
C MET A 125 -5.17 4.61 17.44
N PRO A 126 -6.34 5.23 17.20
CA PRO A 126 -6.78 5.61 15.85
C PRO A 126 -5.80 6.49 15.08
N VAL A 127 -5.02 7.32 15.78
CA VAL A 127 -3.99 8.18 15.18
C VAL A 127 -2.81 7.40 14.61
N LEU A 128 -2.59 6.17 15.07
CA LEU A 128 -1.49 5.31 14.64
C LEU A 128 -1.84 4.40 13.46
N TYR A 129 -3.13 4.14 13.24
CA TYR A 129 -3.57 3.25 12.16
C TYR A 129 -3.16 3.71 10.76
N LYS A 130 -3.02 5.02 10.52
CA LYS A 130 -2.49 5.52 9.24
C LYS A 130 -1.07 5.03 8.97
N PHE A 131 -0.21 4.98 10.00
CA PHE A 131 1.18 4.52 9.85
C PHE A 131 1.23 3.01 9.67
N ALA A 132 0.39 2.26 10.42
CA ALA A 132 0.23 0.81 10.20
C ALA A 132 -0.22 0.50 8.77
N LEU A 133 -1.21 1.24 8.26
CA LEU A 133 -1.73 1.07 6.90
C LEU A 133 -0.65 1.31 5.84
N ALA A 134 0.14 2.38 6.00
CA ALA A 134 1.25 2.69 5.11
C ALA A 134 2.28 1.55 5.06
N ASP A 135 2.60 0.97 6.21
CA ASP A 135 3.60 -0.08 6.31
C ASP A 135 3.10 -1.43 5.78
N TYR A 136 1.85 -1.83 6.06
CA TYR A 136 1.28 -3.01 5.40
C TYR A 136 1.29 -2.88 3.88
N ARG A 137 0.89 -1.71 3.35
CA ARG A 137 0.89 -1.45 1.91
C ARG A 137 2.29 -1.52 1.32
N ARG A 138 3.31 -0.98 2.00
CA ARG A 138 4.72 -1.08 1.57
C ARG A 138 5.23 -2.50 1.63
N GLY A 139 4.97 -3.23 2.72
CA GLY A 139 5.40 -4.62 2.87
C GLY A 139 4.76 -5.54 1.81
N LEU A 140 3.48 -5.35 1.48
CA LEU A 140 2.78 -6.10 0.44
C LEU A 140 3.30 -5.85 -0.98
N ARG A 141 4.05 -4.77 -1.22
CA ARG A 141 4.78 -4.58 -2.49
C ARG A 141 5.97 -5.54 -2.63
N TYR A 142 6.53 -5.98 -1.52
CA TYR A 142 7.65 -6.92 -1.47
C TYR A 142 7.18 -8.37 -1.35
N ASP A 143 6.13 -8.62 -0.56
CA ASP A 143 5.48 -9.93 -0.42
C ASP A 143 3.97 -9.80 -0.61
N PRO A 144 3.49 -9.82 -1.87
CA PRO A 144 2.05 -9.71 -2.14
C PRO A 144 1.28 -10.93 -1.67
N THR A 145 1.94 -12.07 -1.43
CA THR A 145 1.26 -13.33 -1.08
C THR A 145 0.92 -13.44 0.40
N ASN A 146 1.38 -12.49 1.22
CA ASN A 146 1.13 -12.48 2.66
C ASN A 146 -0.35 -12.19 2.97
N LYS A 147 -1.15 -13.24 3.18
CA LYS A 147 -2.57 -13.13 3.50
C LYS A 147 -2.81 -12.43 4.84
N ASP A 148 -2.02 -12.76 5.86
CA ASP A 148 -2.13 -12.17 7.19
C ASP A 148 -1.99 -10.64 7.17
N ALA A 149 -0.97 -10.12 6.46
CA ALA A 149 -0.78 -8.68 6.29
C ALA A 149 -1.95 -8.00 5.54
N ARG A 150 -2.56 -8.68 4.56
CA ARG A 150 -3.76 -8.16 3.87
C ARG A 150 -4.97 -8.11 4.81
N ASP A 151 -5.21 -9.19 5.55
CA ASP A 151 -6.35 -9.27 6.48
C ASP A 151 -6.24 -8.16 7.55
N LYS A 152 -5.05 -7.94 8.10
CA LYS A 152 -4.77 -6.87 9.08
C LYS A 152 -4.92 -5.46 8.48
N MET A 153 -4.52 -5.29 7.22
CA MET A 153 -4.73 -4.03 6.48
C MET A 153 -6.23 -3.76 6.30
N ASP A 154 -7.00 -4.77 5.92
CA ASP A 154 -8.45 -4.68 5.71
C ASP A 154 -9.20 -4.42 7.03
N GLU A 155 -8.74 -5.00 8.14
CA GLU A 155 -9.26 -4.70 9.49
C GLU A 155 -9.10 -3.21 9.82
N ILE A 156 -7.92 -2.64 9.59
CA ILE A 156 -7.68 -1.19 9.80
C ILE A 156 -8.63 -0.36 8.94
N VAL A 157 -8.84 -0.76 7.68
CA VAL A 157 -9.79 -0.08 6.77
C VAL A 157 -11.21 -0.12 7.33
N GLN A 158 -11.65 -1.25 7.87
CA GLN A 158 -12.97 -1.37 8.51
C GLN A 158 -13.10 -0.47 9.74
N ILE A 159 -12.05 -0.35 10.55
CA ILE A 159 -12.03 0.56 11.71
C ILE A 159 -12.21 2.02 11.26
N TYR A 160 -11.55 2.45 10.18
CA TYR A 160 -11.77 3.79 9.61
C TYR A 160 -13.22 4.01 9.19
N GLN A 161 -13.80 3.04 8.49
CA GLN A 161 -15.19 3.10 8.04
C GLN A 161 -16.17 3.15 9.22
N SER A 162 -15.95 2.35 10.28
CA SER A 162 -16.82 2.35 11.47
C SER A 162 -16.72 3.65 12.27
N MET A 163 -15.58 4.35 12.19
CA MET A 163 -15.41 5.70 12.76
C MET A 163 -16.02 6.81 11.90
N GLY A 164 -16.59 6.51 10.73
CA GLY A 164 -17.07 7.52 9.77
C GLY A 164 -15.93 8.38 9.20
N ARG A 165 -14.71 7.85 9.16
CA ARG A 165 -13.52 8.56 8.68
C ARG A 165 -13.09 8.04 7.31
N PRO A 166 -12.61 8.89 6.40
CA PRO A 166 -12.04 8.44 5.14
C PRO A 166 -10.76 7.65 5.40
N VAL A 167 -10.58 6.56 4.65
CA VAL A 167 -9.36 5.76 4.67
C VAL A 167 -8.24 6.57 4.02
N PRO A 168 -7.08 6.75 4.69
CA PRO A 168 -5.94 7.42 4.07
C PRO A 168 -5.52 6.73 2.76
N GLU A 169 -5.34 7.51 1.70
CA GLU A 169 -4.79 7.01 0.42
C GLU A 169 -3.28 6.81 0.49
N LEU A 170 -2.78 5.92 -0.36
CA LEU A 170 -1.35 5.65 -0.55
C LEU A 170 -0.56 6.96 -0.76
N GLY A 171 0.32 7.30 0.18
CA GLY A 171 1.15 8.51 0.11
C GLY A 171 0.65 9.71 0.92
N ASN A 172 -0.61 9.68 1.38
CA ASN A 172 -1.15 10.65 2.33
C ASN A 172 -1.07 10.16 3.79
N GLU A 173 -0.39 9.04 4.02
CA GLU A 173 -0.27 8.38 5.32
C GLU A 173 0.93 8.86 6.13
N GLN A 174 1.61 9.90 5.62
CA GLN A 174 2.82 10.45 6.22
C GLN A 174 2.55 11.27 7.48
#